data_AF-A0A382FAM5-F1
#
_entry.id   AF-A0A382FAM5-F1
#
_cell.length_a   1.000
_cell.length_b   1.000
_cell.length_c   1.000
_cell.angle_alpha   90.00
_cell.angle_beta   90.00
_cell.angle_gamma   90.00
#
_symmetry.space_group_name_H-M   'P 1'
#
loop_
_entity.id
_entity.type
_entity.pdbx_description
1 polymer ?
#
loop_
_entity_poly.entity_id
_entity_poly.type
_entity_poly.pdbx_seq_one_letter_code
_entity_poly.pdbx_strand_id
1 'polypeptide(L)'
;MKDTGCLDYHLTRRRMLQATGATILGMPVASLLAAHNKAAAAKAEHVILFWNGGGMSHIDTWDPKPGRPVQGEFSAINTSADGVQIS
;
A
#
# COMPACT_ATOMS: atom_id res chain seq x y z
N MET A 1 -12.79 -19.64 -20.03
CA MET A 1 -12.00 -18.54 -20.59
C MET A 1 -11.08 -18.09 -19.47
N LYS A 2 -9.83 -18.58 -19.48
CA LYS A 2 -8.95 -18.62 -18.30
C LYS A 2 -8.31 -17.26 -18.04
N ASP A 3 -8.19 -16.92 -16.77
CA ASP A 3 -7.59 -15.72 -16.21
C ASP A 3 -6.18 -15.43 -16.77
N THR A 4 -6.06 -14.38 -17.59
CA THR A 4 -4.76 -13.81 -18.03
C THR A 4 -4.49 -12.41 -17.44
N GLY A 5 -5.25 -11.99 -16.42
CA GLY A 5 -5.19 -10.62 -15.90
C GLY A 5 -3.82 -10.19 -15.32
N CYS A 6 -3.00 -11.13 -14.85
CA CYS A 6 -1.68 -10.82 -14.28
C CYS A 6 -0.52 -10.90 -15.27
N LEU A 7 -0.72 -11.35 -16.52
CA LEU A 7 0.37 -11.44 -17.50
C LEU A 7 0.30 -10.36 -18.58
N ASP A 8 -0.82 -9.66 -18.70
CA ASP A 8 -1.03 -8.62 -19.73
C ASP A 8 -0.07 -7.43 -19.60
N TYR A 9 0.37 -7.07 -18.38
CA TYR A 9 1.35 -5.99 -18.20
C TYR A 9 2.79 -6.39 -18.58
N HIS A 10 3.08 -7.69 -18.68
CA HIS A 10 4.42 -8.17 -19.06
C HIS A 10 4.68 -8.02 -20.56
N LEU A 11 3.62 -8.10 -21.40
CA LEU A 11 3.72 -8.04 -22.87
C LEU A 11 3.09 -6.74 -23.42
N THR A 12 3.63 -5.59 -23.03
CA THR A 12 3.19 -4.31 -23.61
C THR A 12 3.91 -3.99 -24.94
N ARG A 13 3.25 -3.22 -25.82
CA ARG A 13 3.86 -2.74 -27.09
C ARG A 13 5.23 -2.10 -26.88
N ARG A 14 5.39 -1.33 -25.79
CA ARG A 14 6.65 -0.69 -25.41
C ARG A 14 7.74 -1.72 -25.07
N ARG A 15 7.38 -2.78 -24.34
CA ARG A 15 8.30 -3.88 -23.98
C ARG A 15 8.77 -4.64 -25.22
N MET A 16 7.89 -4.89 -26.18
CA MET A 16 8.26 -5.52 -27.44
C MET A 16 9.24 -4.66 -28.25
N LEU A 17 8.96 -3.36 -28.40
CA LEU A 17 9.86 -2.42 -29.07
C LEU A 17 11.24 -2.33 -28.39
N GLN A 18 11.28 -2.32 -27.06
CA GLN A 18 12.53 -2.32 -26.30
C GLN A 18 13.32 -3.62 -26.49
N ALA A 19 12.67 -4.78 -26.42
CA ALA A 19 13.34 -6.07 -26.59
C ALA A 19 13.88 -6.25 -28.03
N THR A 20 13.10 -5.89 -29.04
CA THR A 20 13.54 -5.95 -30.45
C THR A 20 14.67 -4.96 -30.73
N GLY A 21 14.54 -3.71 -30.27
CA GLY A 21 15.59 -2.70 -30.43
C GLY A 21 16.89 -3.09 -29.74
N ALA A 22 16.80 -3.67 -28.54
CA ALA A 22 17.99 -4.12 -27.82
C ALA A 22 18.66 -5.35 -28.46
N THR A 23 17.88 -6.24 -29.07
CA THR A 23 18.40 -7.36 -29.86
C THR A 23 19.15 -6.88 -31.10
N ILE A 24 18.63 -5.87 -31.81
CA ILE A 24 19.29 -5.25 -32.98
C ILE A 24 20.61 -4.59 -32.59
N LEU A 25 20.70 -4.00 -31.39
CA LEU A 25 21.91 -3.39 -30.85
C LEU A 25 22.89 -4.40 -30.22
N GLY A 26 22.67 -5.71 -30.40
CA GLY A 26 23.57 -6.76 -29.92
C GLY A 26 23.53 -6.99 -28.42
N MET A 27 22.54 -6.46 -27.70
CA MET A 27 22.37 -6.75 -26.28
C MET A 27 21.72 -8.14 -26.10
N PRO A 28 22.33 -9.04 -25.31
CA PRO A 28 21.75 -10.35 -25.06
C PRO A 28 20.41 -10.20 -24.34
N VAL A 29 19.34 -10.74 -24.91
CA VAL A 29 17.99 -10.73 -24.32
C VAL A 29 17.99 -11.31 -22.90
N ALA A 30 18.83 -12.32 -22.64
CA ALA A 30 19.02 -12.91 -21.32
C ALA A 30 19.52 -11.89 -20.27
N SER A 31 20.45 -11.01 -20.64
CA SER A 31 20.96 -9.96 -19.75
C SER A 31 19.91 -8.89 -19.45
N LEU A 32 19.04 -8.59 -20.42
CA LEU A 32 17.93 -7.66 -20.24
C LEU A 32 16.82 -8.24 -19.35
N LEU A 33 16.50 -9.53 -19.51
CA LEU A 33 15.56 -10.24 -18.65
C LEU A 33 16.10 -10.36 -17.21
N ALA A 34 17.39 -10.63 -17.05
CA ALA A 34 18.04 -10.68 -15.73
C ALA A 34 18.02 -9.31 -15.04
N ALA A 35 18.18 -8.22 -15.79
CA ALA A 35 18.06 -6.86 -15.26
C ALA A 35 16.60 -6.45 -14.95
N HIS A 36 15.61 -7.12 -15.55
CA HIS A 36 14.19 -6.78 -15.39
C HIS A 36 13.69 -6.94 -13.94
N ASN A 37 14.26 -7.88 -13.17
CA ASN A 37 13.89 -8.14 -11.78
C ASN A 37 14.72 -7.37 -10.74
N LYS A 38 15.60 -6.46 -11.18
CA LYS A 38 16.14 -5.44 -10.27
C LYS A 38 15.08 -4.36 -10.07
N ALA A 39 13.96 -4.72 -9.44
CA ALA A 39 13.10 -3.72 -8.84
C ALA A 39 13.96 -2.94 -7.86
N ALA A 40 14.14 -1.64 -8.09
CA ALA A 40 14.70 -0.77 -7.07
C ALA A 40 13.86 -0.99 -5.81
N ALA A 41 14.51 -1.13 -4.65
CA ALA A 41 13.80 -1.25 -3.38
C ALA A 41 12.78 -0.12 -3.33
N ALA A 42 11.49 -0.47 -3.27
CA ALA A 42 10.43 0.51 -3.28
C ALA A 42 10.65 1.46 -2.10
N LYS A 43 10.94 2.72 -2.41
CA LYS A 43 11.07 3.77 -1.39
C LYS A 43 9.69 4.35 -1.18
N ALA A 44 9.20 4.29 0.06
CA ALA A 44 8.03 5.08 0.43
C ALA A 44 8.41 6.56 0.41
N GLU A 45 7.64 7.39 -0.30
CA GLU A 45 7.84 8.84 -0.34
C GLU A 45 7.40 9.51 0.97
N HIS A 46 6.39 8.93 1.63
CA HIS A 46 5.83 9.42 2.89
C HIS A 46 5.59 8.27 3.88
N VAL A 47 5.89 8.52 5.16
CA VAL A 47 5.63 7.61 6.28
C VAL A 47 4.86 8.39 7.34
N ILE A 48 3.70 7.88 7.73
CA ILE A 48 2.94 8.40 8.88
C ILE A 48 3.20 7.45 10.05
N LEU A 49 3.86 7.96 11.09
CA LEU A 49 4.15 7.22 12.32
C LEU A 49 3.23 7.71 13.44
N PHE A 50 2.37 6.81 13.92
CA PHE A 50 1.58 7.03 15.14
C PHE A 50 2.33 6.43 16.34
N TRP A 51 2.96 7.30 17.12
CA TRP A 51 3.68 6.88 18.33
C TRP A 51 2.77 7.00 19.56
N ASN A 52 2.18 5.89 19.95
CA ASN A 52 1.19 5.89 21.03
C ASN A 52 1.78 5.45 22.38
N GLY A 53 3.10 5.56 22.60
CA GLY A 53 3.76 5.43 23.92
C GLY A 53 3.14 4.46 24.93
N GLY A 54 2.79 3.23 24.54
CA GLY A 54 2.07 2.26 25.40
C GLY A 54 0.67 1.83 24.91
N GLY A 55 0.17 2.40 23.81
CA GLY A 55 -1.12 2.07 23.21
C GLY A 55 -2.11 3.25 23.23
N MET A 56 -3.26 3.06 22.58
CA MET A 56 -4.35 4.04 22.68
C MET A 56 -5.01 3.96 24.07
N SER A 57 -5.49 5.10 24.58
CA SER A 57 -6.16 5.12 25.87
C SER A 57 -7.51 4.40 25.80
N HIS A 58 -7.97 3.84 26.94
CA HIS A 58 -9.26 3.17 27.00
C HIS A 58 -10.42 4.15 26.77
N ILE A 59 -10.28 5.38 27.27
CA ILE A 59 -11.28 6.44 27.11
C ILE A 59 -11.34 6.97 25.68
N ASP A 60 -10.35 6.68 24.84
CA ASP A 60 -10.33 7.09 23.43
C ASP A 60 -10.74 5.96 22.47
N THR A 61 -10.92 4.75 22.97
CA THR A 61 -11.16 3.57 22.12
C THR A 61 -12.46 2.88 22.49
N TRP A 62 -12.46 2.10 23.56
CA TRP A 62 -13.55 1.16 23.83
C TRP A 62 -14.66 1.76 24.69
N ASP A 63 -14.43 2.91 25.33
CA ASP A 63 -15.41 3.56 26.20
C ASP A 63 -15.30 5.10 26.18
N PRO A 64 -15.64 5.75 25.05
CA PRO A 64 -15.52 7.20 24.89
C PRO A 64 -16.52 8.05 25.68
N LYS A 65 -17.53 7.43 26.31
CA LYS A 65 -18.52 8.07 27.21
C LYS A 65 -19.02 9.44 26.73
N PRO A 66 -19.57 9.55 25.50
CA PRO A 66 -19.99 10.83 24.95
C PRO A 66 -20.99 11.55 25.87
N GLY A 67 -20.77 12.84 26.10
CA GLY A 67 -21.61 13.71 26.92
C GLY A 67 -21.39 13.57 28.43
N ARG A 68 -20.32 12.90 28.87
CA ARG A 68 -20.01 12.74 30.31
C ARG A 68 -18.77 13.55 30.69
N PRO A 69 -18.68 14.05 31.94
CA PRO A 69 -17.49 14.79 32.40
C PRO A 69 -16.18 13.98 32.39
N VAL A 70 -16.29 12.65 32.30
CA VAL A 70 -15.17 11.70 32.29
C VAL A 70 -14.78 11.25 30.88
N GLN A 71 -15.36 11.84 29.84
CA GLN A 71 -15.01 11.57 28.46
C GLN A 71 -13.58 12.07 28.14
N GLY A 72 -12.97 11.52 27.09
CA GLY A 72 -11.70 12.01 26.56
C GLY A 72 -11.79 13.42 25.98
N GLU A 73 -10.66 13.96 25.54
CA GLU A 73 -10.60 15.29 24.92
C GLU A 73 -11.34 15.32 23.57
N PHE A 74 -11.38 14.18 22.89
CA PHE A 74 -11.93 14.05 21.55
C PHE A 74 -13.41 13.63 21.55
N SER A 75 -14.10 13.98 20.46
CA SER A 75 -15.50 13.60 20.27
C SER A 75 -15.60 12.18 19.71
N ALA A 76 -16.47 11.36 20.31
CA ALA A 76 -16.75 10.03 19.81
C ALA A 76 -17.31 10.06 18.37
N ILE A 77 -16.75 9.23 17.50
CA ILE A 77 -17.20 8.99 16.14
C ILE A 77 -17.70 7.56 15.99
N ASN A 78 -18.69 7.36 15.12
CA ASN A 78 -19.11 6.01 14.74
C ASN A 78 -18.08 5.39 13.78
N THR A 79 -17.79 4.12 13.99
CA THR A 79 -16.99 3.32 13.05
C THR A 79 -17.88 2.64 12.01
N SER A 80 -17.28 1.89 11.08
CA SER A 80 -18.02 1.06 10.14
C SER A 80 -18.67 -0.17 10.78
N ALA A 81 -18.31 -0.53 12.01
CA ALA A 81 -18.94 -1.60 12.77
C ALA A 81 -20.13 -1.06 13.58
N ASP A 82 -21.27 -1.73 13.47
CA ASP A 82 -22.49 -1.32 14.16
C ASP A 82 -22.30 -1.30 15.68
N GLY A 83 -22.69 -0.17 16.30
CA GLY A 83 -22.60 0.02 17.75
C GLY A 83 -21.20 0.29 18.30
N VAL A 84 -20.17 0.40 17.44
CA VAL A 84 -18.80 0.69 17.88
C VAL A 84 -18.45 2.15 17.63
N GLN A 85 -18.04 2.84 18.71
CA GLN A 85 -17.52 4.20 18.68
C GLN A 85 -16.08 4.24 19.17
N ILE A 86 -15.30 5.19 18.63
CA ILE A 86 -13.93 5.54 19.06
C ILE A 86 -13.82 7.07 19.11
N SER A 87 -12.87 7.65 19.82
CA SER A 87 -12.65 9.10 19.86
C SER A 87 -11.19 9.48 19.71
#